data_AF-A0AAX0B5S7-F1
#
_entry.id   AF-A0AAX0B5S7-F1
#
_cell.length_a   1.000
_cell.length_b   1.000
_cell.length_c   1.000
_cell.angle_alpha   90.00
_cell.angle_beta   90.00
_cell.angle_gamma   90.00
#
_symmetry.space_group_name_H-M   'P 1'
#
loop_
_entity.id
_entity.type
_entity.pdbx_description
1 polymer ?
#
loop_
_entity_poly.entity_id
_entity_poly.type
_entity_poly.pdbx_seq_one_letter_code
_entity_poly.pdbx_strand_id
1 'polypeptide(L)'
;MINRSTFYRYYQDKYDVVLKIFEDAMERLKKDLGPPKESLKNLNENQRSDPWVKLFDHFAENNRLYLAMLDDSCNIWFMSRLRSNIISMLREREKLRSSFLVSDKDCSPEIQEMAFLFTANALIGTIDWWLKSNCTPDSEKMSYLFRSYFKNGHIGMLNKD
;
A
#
# COMPACT_ATOMS: atom_id res chain seq x y z
N MET A 1 -17.14 10.25 -27.55
CA MET A 1 -16.93 8.81 -27.80
C MET A 1 -15.66 8.63 -28.61
N ILE A 2 -14.76 7.75 -28.19
CA ILE A 2 -13.53 7.39 -28.94
C ILE A 2 -13.83 6.17 -29.82
N ASN A 3 -13.34 6.14 -31.06
CA ASN A 3 -13.49 4.98 -31.94
C ASN A 3 -12.61 3.81 -31.47
N ARG A 4 -13.07 2.55 -31.63
CA ARG A 4 -12.29 1.33 -31.35
C ARG A 4 -10.92 1.31 -32.04
N SER A 5 -10.84 1.78 -33.28
CA SER A 5 -9.56 1.85 -34.01
C SER A 5 -8.57 2.79 -33.31
N THR A 6 -9.08 3.90 -32.76
CA THR A 6 -8.28 4.85 -31.97
C THR A 6 -7.91 4.24 -30.61
N PHE A 7 -8.81 3.49 -29.97
CA PHE A 7 -8.54 2.80 -28.71
C PHE A 7 -7.40 1.79 -28.85
N TYR A 8 -7.50 0.88 -29.83
CA TYR A 8 -6.52 -0.20 -30.02
C TYR A 8 -5.16 0.29 -30.55
N ARG A 9 -5.07 1.56 -30.99
CA ARG A 9 -3.79 2.19 -31.28
C ARG A 9 -2.95 2.43 -30.02
N TYR A 10 -3.58 2.64 -28.87
CA TYR A 10 -2.89 2.97 -27.61
C TYR A 10 -2.95 1.84 -26.58
N TYR A 11 -3.92 0.93 -26.70
CA TYR A 11 -4.15 -0.13 -25.73
C TYR A 11 -4.34 -1.48 -26.42
N GLN A 12 -3.66 -2.51 -25.93
CA GLN A 12 -3.81 -3.87 -26.45
C GLN A 12 -5.23 -4.39 -26.25
N ASP A 13 -5.78 -4.17 -25.05
CA ASP A 13 -7.14 -4.53 -24.68
C ASP A 13 -7.63 -3.68 -23.50
N LYS A 14 -8.81 -4.01 -22.96
CA LYS A 14 -9.38 -3.32 -21.79
C LYS A 14 -8.58 -3.50 -20.51
N TYR A 15 -7.83 -4.60 -20.37
CA TYR A 15 -7.00 -4.87 -19.19
C TYR A 15 -5.69 -4.08 -19.25
N ASP A 16 -5.12 -3.86 -20.44
CA ASP A 16 -3.97 -2.97 -20.64
C ASP A 16 -4.27 -1.53 -20.20
N VAL A 17 -5.50 -1.05 -20.44
CA VAL A 17 -5.94 0.27 -19.92
C VAL A 17 -5.88 0.30 -18.39
N VAL A 18 -6.47 -0.71 -17.74
CA VAL A 18 -6.52 -0.78 -16.26
C VAL A 18 -5.11 -0.89 -15.70
N LEU A 19 -4.25 -1.68 -16.34
CA LEU A 19 -2.86 -1.83 -15.93
C LEU A 19 -2.11 -0.50 -15.98
N LYS A 20 -2.23 0.26 -17.07
CA LYS A 20 -1.57 1.58 -17.19
C LYS A 20 -2.09 2.59 -16.16
N ILE A 21 -3.41 2.63 -15.94
CA ILE A 21 -4.00 3.49 -14.89
C ILE A 21 -3.44 3.10 -13.51
N PHE A 22 -3.32 1.80 -13.24
CA PHE A 22 -2.76 1.28 -12.00
C PHE A 22 -1.27 1.61 -11.84
N GLU A 23 -0.46 1.42 -12.89
CA GLU A 23 0.97 1.74 -12.88
C GLU A 23 1.18 3.23 -12.63
N ASP A 24 0.44 4.10 -13.33
CA ASP A 24 0.46 5.54 -13.11
C ASP A 24 0.07 5.92 -11.67
N ALA A 25 -0.93 5.24 -11.08
CA ALA A 25 -1.33 5.47 -9.70
C ALA A 25 -0.22 5.06 -8.72
N MET A 26 0.39 3.89 -8.90
CA MET A 26 1.49 3.43 -8.04
C MET A 26 2.73 4.32 -8.15
N GLU A 27 3.04 4.84 -9.34
CA GLU A 27 4.14 5.79 -9.52
C GLU A 27 3.88 7.11 -8.79
N ARG A 28 2.65 7.65 -8.88
CA ARG A 28 2.23 8.83 -8.11
C ARG A 28 2.37 8.59 -6.61
N LEU A 29 1.87 7.46 -6.11
CA LEU A 29 2.02 7.08 -4.70
C LEU A 29 3.48 7.09 -4.25
N LYS A 30 4.37 6.42 -5.00
CA LYS A 30 5.80 6.39 -4.67
C LYS A 30 6.41 7.78 -4.58
N LYS A 31 6.06 8.66 -5.54
CA LYS A 31 6.53 10.05 -5.58
C LYS A 31 6.02 10.88 -4.39
N ASP A 32 4.74 10.78 -4.07
CA ASP A 32 4.10 11.60 -3.02
C ASP A 32 4.57 11.22 -1.60
N LEU A 33 4.88 9.93 -1.43
CA LEU A 33 5.47 9.43 -0.20
C LEU A 33 6.94 9.86 -0.02
N GLY A 34 7.66 10.18 -1.10
CA GLY A 34 9.07 10.61 -1.06
C GLY A 34 10.03 9.57 -0.45
N PRO A 35 11.30 9.94 -0.20
CA PRO A 35 12.25 9.05 0.48
C PRO A 35 11.81 8.79 1.94
N PRO A 36 12.05 7.58 2.46
CA PRO A 36 11.70 7.24 3.84
C PRO A 36 12.52 8.08 4.82
N LYS A 37 11.84 8.73 5.76
CA LYS A 37 12.48 9.59 6.79
C LYS A 37 12.76 8.86 8.10
N GLU A 38 11.97 7.84 8.44
CA GLU A 38 12.05 7.12 9.73
C GLU A 38 11.80 5.61 9.56
N SER A 39 12.20 4.81 10.55
CA SER A 39 11.93 3.37 10.59
C SER A 39 10.55 3.06 11.16
N LEU A 40 9.95 1.93 10.75
CA LEU A 40 8.70 1.44 11.35
C LEU A 40 8.79 1.29 12.88
N LYS A 41 9.98 0.99 13.42
CA LYS A 41 10.24 0.92 14.86
C LYS A 41 10.23 2.27 15.58
N ASN A 42 10.53 3.35 14.87
CA ASN A 42 10.56 4.71 15.41
C ASN A 42 9.28 5.49 15.09
N LEU A 43 8.29 4.86 14.43
CA LEU A 43 7.03 5.50 14.11
C LEU A 43 6.33 5.94 15.39
N ASN A 44 6.21 7.25 15.57
CA ASN A 44 5.32 7.82 16.54
C ASN A 44 3.88 7.67 16.00
N GLU A 45 3.13 6.72 16.55
CA GLU A 45 1.74 6.47 16.12
C GLU A 45 0.84 7.70 16.25
N ASN A 46 1.21 8.69 17.08
CA ASN A 46 0.50 9.96 17.27
C ASN A 46 0.90 11.06 16.28
N GLN A 47 1.84 10.80 15.35
CA GLN A 47 2.25 11.78 14.35
C GLN A 47 1.17 11.94 13.27
N ARG A 48 0.63 13.16 13.15
CA ARG A 48 -0.42 13.50 12.18
C ARG A 48 0.09 13.61 10.74
N SER A 49 1.33 14.06 10.54
CA SER A 49 1.97 14.16 9.21
C SER A 49 2.87 12.95 8.93
N ASP A 50 2.25 11.78 8.82
CA ASP A 50 2.96 10.52 8.58
C ASP A 50 2.78 10.09 7.10
N PRO A 51 3.85 9.60 6.43
CA PRO A 51 3.74 8.88 5.15
C PRO A 51 2.57 7.89 5.04
N TRP A 52 2.16 7.23 6.12
CA TRP A 52 1.01 6.34 6.12
C TRP A 52 -0.33 7.05 5.86
N VAL A 53 -0.51 8.30 6.31
CA VAL A 53 -1.73 9.07 6.03
C VAL A 53 -1.84 9.33 4.53
N LYS A 54 -0.74 9.78 3.90
CA LYS A 54 -0.66 9.96 2.45
C LYS A 54 -0.91 8.66 1.67
N LEU A 55 -0.48 7.53 2.21
CA LEU A 55 -0.76 6.23 1.62
C LEU A 55 -2.26 5.97 1.62
N PHE A 56 -2.95 6.15 2.75
CA PHE A 56 -4.40 5.95 2.82
C PHE A 56 -5.17 6.98 1.99
N ASP A 57 -4.76 8.25 1.97
CA ASP A 57 -5.35 9.28 1.10
C ASP A 57 -5.28 8.87 -0.38
N HIS A 58 -4.13 8.35 -0.83
CA HIS A 58 -4.00 7.87 -2.20
C HIS A 58 -4.99 6.74 -2.54
N PHE A 59 -5.18 5.77 -1.63
CA PHE A 59 -6.16 4.70 -1.84
C PHE A 59 -7.61 5.22 -1.84
N ALA A 60 -7.93 6.21 -0.99
CA ALA A 60 -9.24 6.84 -0.98
C ALA A 60 -9.52 7.65 -2.26
N GLU A 61 -8.55 8.45 -2.71
CA GLU A 61 -8.65 9.24 -3.95
C GLU A 61 -8.83 8.36 -5.20
N ASN A 62 -8.23 7.16 -5.19
CA ASN A 62 -8.29 6.20 -6.28
C ASN A 62 -9.21 5.00 -5.96
N ASN A 63 -10.20 5.17 -5.06
CA ASN A 63 -11.01 4.08 -4.52
C ASN A 63 -11.67 3.20 -5.60
N ARG A 64 -12.19 3.79 -6.68
CA ARG A 64 -12.86 3.06 -7.77
C ARG A 64 -11.91 2.09 -8.48
N LEU A 65 -10.66 2.47 -8.65
CA LEU A 65 -9.62 1.62 -9.24
C LEU A 65 -9.34 0.44 -8.33
N TYR A 66 -9.06 0.71 -7.05
CA TYR A 66 -8.66 -0.32 -6.11
C TYR A 66 -9.80 -1.26 -5.74
N LEU A 67 -11.03 -0.76 -5.58
CA LEU A 67 -12.22 -1.60 -5.42
C LEU A 67 -12.42 -2.54 -6.62
N ALA A 68 -12.26 -2.03 -7.85
CA ALA A 68 -12.37 -2.87 -9.03
C ALA A 68 -11.26 -3.94 -9.11
N MET A 69 -10.06 -3.66 -8.59
CA MET A 69 -8.94 -4.61 -8.56
C MET A 69 -9.03 -5.63 -7.42
N LEU A 70 -9.69 -5.28 -6.31
CA LEU A 70 -9.81 -6.09 -5.09
C LEU A 70 -11.14 -6.85 -5.01
N ASP A 71 -12.06 -6.62 -5.93
CA ASP A 71 -13.32 -7.34 -6.00
C ASP A 71 -13.09 -8.86 -6.18
N ASP A 72 -13.85 -9.68 -5.45
CA ASP A 72 -13.71 -11.15 -5.47
C ASP A 72 -14.05 -11.76 -6.84
N SER A 73 -14.83 -11.04 -7.66
CA SER A 73 -15.12 -11.41 -9.05
C SER A 73 -14.02 -11.00 -10.03
N CYS A 74 -13.02 -10.24 -9.57
CA CYS A 74 -11.93 -9.76 -10.40
C CYS A 74 -10.89 -10.85 -10.66
N ASN A 75 -10.13 -10.66 -11.73
CA ASN A 75 -9.06 -11.57 -12.11
C ASN A 75 -7.95 -11.54 -11.04
N ILE A 76 -7.62 -12.73 -10.48
CA ILE A 76 -6.54 -12.98 -9.51
C ILE A 76 -5.22 -12.28 -9.90
N TRP A 77 -4.98 -12.14 -11.20
CA TRP A 77 -3.84 -11.42 -11.74
C TRP A 77 -3.73 -9.96 -11.24
N PHE A 78 -4.81 -9.19 -11.13
CA PHE A 78 -4.77 -7.81 -10.65
C PHE A 78 -4.39 -7.73 -9.17
N MET A 79 -4.96 -8.59 -8.34
CA MET A 79 -4.60 -8.69 -6.92
C MET A 79 -3.11 -9.07 -6.76
N SER A 80 -2.62 -9.99 -7.59
CA SER A 80 -1.20 -10.37 -7.62
C SER A 80 -0.29 -9.20 -8.01
N ARG A 81 -0.70 -8.40 -8.99
CA ARG A 81 0.03 -7.20 -9.45
C ARG A 81 0.08 -6.12 -8.38
N LEU A 82 -1.03 -5.85 -7.69
CA LEU A 82 -1.08 -4.93 -6.55
C LEU A 82 -0.15 -5.38 -5.43
N ARG A 83 -0.24 -6.67 -5.03
CA ARG A 83 0.62 -7.25 -3.99
C ARG A 83 2.10 -7.12 -4.33
N SER A 84 2.48 -7.48 -5.55
CA SER A 84 3.87 -7.39 -6.02
C SER A 84 4.41 -5.96 -5.98
N ASN A 85 3.58 -4.98 -6.37
CA ASN A 85 3.96 -3.56 -6.32
C ASN A 85 4.13 -3.04 -4.90
N ILE A 86 3.22 -3.41 -3.98
CA ILE A 86 3.33 -3.04 -2.56
C ILE A 86 4.60 -3.65 -1.95
N ILE A 87 4.88 -4.93 -2.18
CA ILE A 87 6.11 -5.60 -1.69
C ILE A 87 7.35 -4.91 -2.25
N SER A 88 7.38 -4.63 -3.55
CA SER A 88 8.49 -3.92 -4.19
C SER A 88 8.71 -2.54 -3.58
N MET A 89 7.63 -1.78 -3.34
CA MET A 89 7.69 -0.48 -2.68
C MET A 89 8.23 -0.58 -1.25
N LEU A 90 7.78 -1.56 -0.47
CA LEU A 90 8.27 -1.78 0.90
C LEU A 90 9.77 -2.12 0.92
N ARG A 91 10.22 -3.01 0.03
CA ARG A 91 11.65 -3.36 -0.12
C ARG A 91 12.50 -2.16 -0.50
N GLU A 92 12.05 -1.37 -1.47
CA GLU A 92 12.76 -0.18 -1.94
C GLU A 92 12.92 0.84 -0.81
N ARG A 93 11.83 1.10 -0.07
CA ARG A 93 11.86 1.99 1.10
C ARG A 93 12.78 1.45 2.19
N GLU A 94 12.77 0.16 2.47
CA GLU A 94 13.66 -0.42 3.48
C GLU A 94 15.15 -0.33 3.07
N LYS A 95 15.47 -0.57 1.79
CA LYS A 95 16.83 -0.40 1.26
C LYS A 95 17.33 1.04 1.36
N LEU A 96 16.47 2.01 1.03
CA LEU A 96 16.80 3.42 1.20
C LEU A 96 17.06 3.71 2.69
N ARG A 97 16.22 3.21 3.59
CA ARG A 97 16.38 3.39 5.03
C ARG A 97 17.68 2.79 5.58
N SER A 98 18.04 1.57 5.19
CA SER A 98 19.29 0.93 5.63
C SER A 98 20.54 1.61 5.08
N SER A 99 20.46 2.25 3.90
CA SER A 99 21.55 3.07 3.39
C SER A 99 21.83 4.33 4.21
N PHE A 100 20.84 4.84 4.97
CA PHE A 100 20.98 5.99 5.87
C PHE A 100 21.30 5.62 7.32
N LEU A 101 20.94 4.42 7.75
CA LEU A 101 21.16 3.93 9.11
C LEU A 101 22.23 2.85 9.10
N VAL A 102 23.47 3.23 9.45
CA VAL A 102 24.52 2.26 9.80
C VAL A 102 24.07 1.52 11.06
N SER A 103 23.36 0.40 10.90
CA SER A 103 23.03 -0.49 12.00
C SER A 103 22.99 -1.94 11.55
N ASP A 104 24.18 -2.52 11.71
CA ASP A 104 24.60 -3.88 12.06
C ASP A 104 23.57 -4.79 12.75
N LYS A 105 22.50 -5.17 12.05
CA LYS A 105 21.69 -6.34 12.44
C LYS A 105 21.40 -7.21 11.23
N ASP A 106 22.09 -8.34 11.18
CA ASP A 106 21.82 -9.50 10.33
C ASP A 106 20.41 -10.05 10.61
N CYS A 107 19.39 -9.37 10.11
CA CYS A 107 18.07 -9.97 9.96
C CYS A 107 18.16 -10.91 8.76
N SER A 108 17.92 -12.21 8.97
CA SER A 108 18.04 -13.19 7.89
C SER A 108 17.13 -12.80 6.72
N PRO A 109 17.52 -13.09 5.47
CA PRO A 109 16.70 -12.78 4.29
C PRO A 109 15.27 -13.33 4.40
N GLU A 110 15.08 -14.49 5.03
CA GLU A 110 13.79 -15.13 5.26
C GLU A 110 12.89 -14.31 6.19
N ILE A 111 13.45 -13.77 7.28
CA ILE A 111 12.68 -12.93 8.22
C ILE A 111 12.28 -11.61 7.55
N GLN A 112 13.18 -11.01 6.77
CA GLN A 112 12.87 -9.79 6.01
C GLN A 112 11.75 -10.03 4.99
N GLU A 113 11.84 -11.13 4.24
CA GLU A 113 10.84 -11.49 3.25
C GLU A 113 9.47 -11.76 3.90
N MET A 114 9.46 -12.51 5.01
CA MET A 114 8.25 -12.75 5.78
C MET A 114 7.63 -11.44 6.29
N ALA A 115 8.45 -10.48 6.75
CA ALA A 115 7.98 -9.17 7.18
C ALA A 115 7.33 -8.37 6.04
N PHE A 116 7.93 -8.36 4.84
CA PHE A 116 7.35 -7.68 3.68
C PHE A 116 6.04 -8.34 3.22
N LEU A 117 6.01 -9.67 3.16
CA LEU A 117 4.81 -10.42 2.79
C LEU A 117 3.67 -10.19 3.78
N PHE A 118 3.95 -10.27 5.07
CA PHE A 118 2.94 -10.06 6.12
C PHE A 118 2.40 -8.63 6.07
N THR A 119 3.29 -7.65 5.96
CA THR A 119 2.92 -6.23 5.90
C THR A 119 2.08 -5.93 4.66
N ALA A 120 2.47 -6.43 3.49
CA ALA A 120 1.73 -6.21 2.25
C ALA A 120 0.33 -6.84 2.29
N ASN A 121 0.20 -8.08 2.78
CA ASN A 121 -1.11 -8.75 2.86
C ASN A 121 -2.02 -8.10 3.91
N ALA A 122 -1.48 -7.70 5.06
CA ALA A 122 -2.23 -6.95 6.06
C ALA A 122 -2.72 -5.60 5.51
N LEU A 123 -1.87 -4.89 4.76
CA LEU A 123 -2.23 -3.63 4.12
C LEU A 123 -3.35 -3.82 3.08
N ILE A 124 -3.22 -4.81 2.20
CA ILE A 124 -4.23 -5.11 1.18
C ILE A 124 -5.58 -5.45 1.82
N GLY A 125 -5.60 -6.34 2.82
CA GLY A 125 -6.83 -6.69 3.52
C GLY A 125 -7.45 -5.50 4.25
N THR A 126 -6.62 -4.64 4.85
CA THR A 126 -7.09 -3.40 5.50
C THR A 126 -7.71 -2.45 4.50
N ILE A 127 -7.05 -2.21 3.37
CA ILE A 127 -7.53 -1.30 2.32
C ILE A 127 -8.83 -1.85 1.71
N ASP A 128 -8.90 -3.14 1.40
CA ASP A 128 -10.12 -3.75 0.84
C ASP A 128 -11.33 -3.51 1.75
N TRP A 129 -11.20 -3.86 3.03
CA TRP A 129 -12.26 -3.64 4.02
C TRP A 129 -12.60 -2.15 4.17
N TRP A 130 -11.59 -1.29 4.25
CA TRP A 130 -11.77 0.14 4.47
C TRP A 130 -12.45 0.86 3.29
N LEU A 131 -12.05 0.54 2.06
CA LEU A 131 -12.68 1.09 0.86
C LEU A 131 -14.12 0.61 0.72
N LYS A 132 -14.41 -0.67 1.00
CA LYS A 132 -15.79 -1.21 1.06
C LYS A 132 -16.64 -0.54 2.14
N SER A 133 -16.00 0.00 3.18
CA SER A 133 -16.62 0.77 4.26
C SER A 133 -16.72 2.28 3.94
N ASN A 134 -16.66 2.67 2.66
CA ASN A 134 -16.67 4.07 2.20
C ASN A 134 -15.60 4.94 2.87
N CYS A 135 -14.40 4.41 3.03
CA CYS A 135 -13.28 5.10 3.67
C CYS A 135 -13.61 5.63 5.07
N THR A 136 -14.37 4.85 5.86
CA THR A 136 -14.71 5.18 7.25
C THR A 136 -13.99 4.22 8.21
N PRO A 137 -13.24 4.73 9.21
CA PRO A 137 -12.96 6.14 9.53
C PRO A 137 -12.02 6.81 8.51
N ASP A 138 -11.79 8.13 8.58
CA ASP A 138 -10.92 8.85 7.64
C ASP A 138 -9.47 8.32 7.58
N SER A 139 -8.70 8.79 6.58
CA SER A 139 -7.32 8.34 6.34
C SER A 139 -6.39 8.54 7.54
N GLU A 140 -6.56 9.61 8.31
CA GLU A 140 -5.73 9.89 9.48
C GLU A 140 -5.97 8.84 10.57
N LYS A 141 -7.25 8.57 10.88
CA LYS A 141 -7.61 7.54 11.85
C LYS A 141 -7.27 6.13 11.35
N MET A 142 -7.47 5.85 10.05
CA MET A 142 -7.12 4.56 9.47
C MET A 142 -5.60 4.31 9.55
N SER A 143 -4.81 5.33 9.23
CA SER A 143 -3.36 5.32 9.39
C SER A 143 -2.94 5.06 10.83
N TYR A 144 -3.57 5.73 11.80
CA TYR A 144 -3.34 5.46 13.23
C TYR A 144 -3.64 4.00 13.59
N LEU A 145 -4.79 3.46 13.18
CA LEU A 145 -5.21 2.09 13.49
C LEU A 145 -4.22 1.07 12.91
N PHE A 146 -3.85 1.24 11.65
CA PHE A 146 -2.90 0.36 10.98
C PHE A 146 -1.54 0.33 11.70
N ARG A 147 -0.97 1.51 12.01
CA ARG A 147 0.31 1.59 12.74
C ARG A 147 0.21 1.02 14.15
N SER A 148 -0.89 1.30 14.86
CA SER A 148 -1.14 0.78 16.19
C SER A 148 -1.15 -0.75 16.19
N TYR A 149 -1.72 -1.39 15.17
CA TYR A 149 -1.71 -2.84 15.02
C TYR A 149 -0.28 -3.39 14.87
N PHE A 150 0.57 -2.78 14.05
CA PHE A 150 1.96 -3.23 13.90
C PHE A 150 2.82 -2.99 15.14
N LYS A 151 2.54 -1.93 15.90
CA LYS A 151 3.27 -1.62 17.14
C LYS A 151 2.85 -2.54 18.29
N ASN A 152 1.56 -2.79 18.44
CA ASN A 152 0.99 -3.44 19.63
C ASN A 152 0.57 -4.91 19.39
N GLY A 153 0.53 -5.35 18.13
CA GLY A 153 -0.02 -6.64 17.73
C GLY A 153 -1.52 -6.75 17.95
N HIS A 154 -2.10 -7.90 17.59
CA HIS A 154 -3.54 -8.14 17.71
C HIS A 154 -4.06 -8.06 19.15
N ILE A 155 -3.35 -8.68 20.11
CA ILE A 155 -3.73 -8.67 21.54
C ILE A 155 -3.68 -7.25 22.09
N GLY A 156 -2.59 -6.51 21.82
CA GLY A 156 -2.43 -5.15 22.31
C GLY A 156 -3.42 -4.17 21.68
N MET A 157 -3.86 -4.42 20.45
CA MET A 157 -4.89 -3.60 19.79
C MET A 157 -6.27 -3.78 20.43
N LEU A 158 -6.65 -5.01 20.81
CA LEU A 158 -7.95 -5.31 21.42
C LEU A 158 -8.06 -4.88 22.89
N ASN A 159 -6.93 -4.76 23.57
CA ASN A 159 -6.85 -4.34 24.97
C ASN A 159 -6.46 -2.87 25.13
N LYS A 160 -6.54 -2.07 24.06
CA LYS A 160 -6.24 -0.63 24.08
C LYS A 160 -7.50 0.11 24.53
N ASP A 161 -7.44 0.71 25.72
CA ASP A 161 -8.50 1.60 26.25
C ASP A 161 -8.73 2.83 25.36
#